data_AF-A0A0W0VI51-F1
#
_entry.id   AF-A0A0W0VI51-F1
#
_cell.length_a   1.000
_cell.length_b   1.000
_cell.length_c   1.000
_cell.angle_alpha   90.00
_cell.angle_beta   90.00
_cell.angle_gamma   90.00
#
_symmetry.space_group_name_H-M   'P 1'
#
loop_
_entity.id
_entity.type
_entity.pdbx_description
1 polymer ?
#
loop_
_entity_poly.entity_id
_entity_poly.type
_entity_poly.pdbx_seq_one_letter_code
_entity_poly.pdbx_strand_id
1 'polypeptide(L)'
;MIYQKGDILLKVDTRAIFARGTIFDTRHHAMVVIDTQPQNKCPIVAHMTFHPPGLKIEAIKHGKDWHLVRYPFDDKVRQKIADMAVAAHEAQKLTISPAFLERQYNKSLSSRDPFSRCKQNKMAAFKAQIFNPTPPAITEISCHEFVLAIIHSALMEYDKPIPESLQFPPVLGWSDILLEAALHDKNAEVIHLPRIGSSLHMASNQHGFFSREQEGKASTRPDSACPIL
;
A
#
# COMPACT_ATOMS: atom_id res chain seq x y z
N MET A 1 -6.35 20.19 -8.83
CA MET A 1 -5.00 19.61 -8.70
C MET A 1 -5.19 18.13 -8.40
N ILE A 2 -4.60 17.22 -9.19
CA ILE A 2 -4.91 15.77 -9.06
C ILE A 2 -4.23 15.16 -7.83
N TYR A 3 -3.09 15.67 -7.41
CA TYR A 3 -2.29 15.14 -6.31
C TYR A 3 -2.24 16.10 -5.13
N GLN A 4 -2.14 15.55 -3.93
CA GLN A 4 -1.95 16.27 -2.68
C GLN A 4 -0.92 15.54 -1.82
N LYS A 5 -0.23 16.29 -0.96
CA LYS A 5 0.68 15.71 0.04
C LYS A 5 -0.06 14.70 0.90
N GLY A 6 0.57 13.58 1.21
CA GLY A 6 -0.03 12.49 1.98
C GLY A 6 -0.95 11.56 1.18
N ASP A 7 -1.22 11.83 -0.11
CA ASP A 7 -1.87 10.83 -0.96
C ASP A 7 -0.94 9.62 -1.13
N ILE A 8 -1.51 8.42 -1.19
CA ILE A 8 -0.79 7.18 -1.42
C ILE A 8 -0.90 6.81 -2.90
N LEU A 9 0.23 6.58 -3.55
CA LEU A 9 0.27 6.13 -4.93
C LEU A 9 0.68 4.66 -4.96
N LEU A 10 -0.24 3.81 -5.42
CA LEU A 10 -0.08 2.37 -5.49
C LEU A 10 0.07 1.94 -6.94
N LYS A 11 1.14 1.21 -7.25
CA LYS A 11 1.26 0.42 -8.47
C LYS A 11 0.80 -0.99 -8.14
N VAL A 12 -0.24 -1.47 -8.80
CA VAL A 12 -0.78 -2.82 -8.58
C VAL A 12 -0.96 -3.51 -9.93
N ASP A 13 -0.10 -4.47 -10.27
CA ASP A 13 -0.35 -5.33 -11.44
C ASP A 13 -1.42 -6.35 -11.08
N THR A 14 -2.66 -6.07 -11.48
CA THR A 14 -3.85 -6.90 -11.19
C THR A 14 -3.93 -8.17 -12.03
N ARG A 15 -3.05 -8.33 -13.03
CA ARG A 15 -3.02 -9.51 -13.92
C ARG A 15 -2.14 -10.64 -13.40
N ALA A 16 -1.32 -10.38 -12.39
CA ALA A 16 -0.40 -11.37 -11.83
C ALA A 16 -1.09 -12.14 -10.70
N ILE A 17 -1.70 -13.29 -11.02
CA ILE A 17 -2.00 -14.31 -10.01
C ILE A 17 -0.67 -14.96 -9.66
N PHE A 18 -0.16 -14.74 -8.46
CA PHE A 18 1.09 -15.36 -8.01
C PHE A 18 0.86 -16.86 -7.82
N ALA A 19 1.27 -17.68 -8.79
CA ALA A 19 1.39 -19.11 -8.58
C ALA A 19 2.39 -19.36 -7.44
N ARG A 20 2.07 -20.26 -6.51
CA ARG A 20 3.01 -20.68 -5.46
C ARG A 20 4.30 -21.18 -6.14
N GLY A 21 5.44 -20.58 -5.79
CA GLY A 21 6.76 -21.03 -6.23
C GLY A 21 7.35 -20.34 -7.47
N THR A 22 6.67 -19.36 -8.07
CA THR A 22 7.29 -18.50 -9.09
C THR A 22 7.92 -17.25 -8.44
N ILE A 23 9.12 -16.91 -8.92
CA ILE A 23 10.00 -15.78 -8.59
C ILE A 23 9.25 -14.61 -7.94
N PHE A 24 9.72 -14.17 -6.77
CA PHE A 24 9.22 -12.99 -6.09
C PHE A 24 9.33 -11.75 -7.02
N ASP A 25 8.20 -11.38 -7.63
CA ASP A 25 8.12 -10.33 -8.64
C ASP A 25 7.47 -9.08 -8.04
N THR A 26 8.29 -8.04 -7.81
CA THR A 26 7.92 -6.80 -7.12
C THR A 26 7.17 -5.83 -8.03
N ARG A 27 6.20 -6.32 -8.82
CA ARG A 27 5.39 -5.45 -9.70
C ARG A 27 4.51 -4.49 -8.91
N HIS A 28 4.25 -4.81 -7.65
CA HIS A 28 3.52 -3.97 -6.71
C HIS A 28 4.47 -3.01 -6.01
N HIS A 29 4.05 -1.75 -5.88
CA HIS A 29 4.87 -0.72 -5.27
C HIS A 29 4.01 0.35 -4.62
N ALA A 30 4.38 0.78 -3.41
CA ALA A 30 3.71 1.84 -2.68
C ALA A 30 4.63 3.06 -2.56
N MET A 31 4.04 4.24 -2.74
CA MET A 31 4.73 5.53 -2.70
C MET A 31 3.84 6.53 -1.97
N VAL A 32 4.45 7.53 -1.35
CA VAL A 32 3.71 8.64 -0.74
C VAL A 32 3.97 9.92 -1.52
N VAL A 33 2.92 10.65 -1.88
CA VAL A 33 3.05 11.97 -2.50
C VAL A 33 3.48 12.96 -1.43
N ILE A 34 4.58 13.67 -1.66
CA ILE A 34 5.11 14.66 -0.70
C ILE A 34 5.07 16.09 -1.24
N ASP A 35 4.91 16.25 -2.55
CA ASP A 35 4.67 17.54 -3.20
C ASP A 35 4.16 17.36 -4.65
N THR A 36 3.89 18.45 -5.35
CA THR A 36 3.51 18.45 -6.77
C THR A 36 4.34 19.47 -7.55
N GLN A 37 4.97 19.04 -8.64
CA GLN A 37 5.73 19.94 -9.50
C GLN A 37 4.81 21.03 -10.09
N PRO A 38 5.11 22.34 -9.88
CA PRO A 38 4.21 23.41 -10.30
C PRO A 38 3.97 23.48 -11.81
N GLN A 39 5.00 23.13 -12.60
CA GLN A 39 5.09 23.34 -14.04
C GLN A 39 4.32 22.29 -14.86
N ASN A 40 4.41 21.02 -14.49
CA ASN A 40 3.80 19.89 -15.22
C ASN A 40 2.74 19.13 -14.41
N LYS A 41 2.47 19.55 -13.17
CA LYS A 41 1.53 18.93 -12.23
C LYS A 41 1.82 17.44 -11.96
N CYS A 42 3.06 17.00 -12.13
CA CYS A 42 3.49 15.64 -11.77
C CYS A 42 3.67 15.52 -10.24
N PRO A 43 3.32 14.38 -9.64
CA PRO A 43 3.55 14.14 -8.23
C PRO A 43 5.05 14.00 -7.97
N ILE A 44 5.53 14.64 -6.90
CA ILE A 44 6.81 14.35 -6.28
C ILE A 44 6.51 13.34 -5.17
N VAL A 45 7.14 12.17 -5.25
CA VAL A 45 6.88 11.07 -4.32
C VAL A 45 8.12 10.64 -3.58
N ALA A 46 7.93 10.14 -2.37
CA ALA A 46 8.94 9.42 -1.61
C ALA A 46 8.66 7.90 -1.69
N HIS A 47 9.68 7.11 -2.03
CA HIS A 47 9.56 5.67 -2.13
C HIS A 47 10.87 4.92 -2.03
N MET A 48 10.80 3.64 -1.63
CA MET A 48 11.96 2.76 -1.63
C MET A 48 12.30 2.29 -3.06
N THR A 49 13.58 2.19 -3.37
CA THR A 49 14.10 1.71 -4.67
C THR A 49 15.16 0.64 -4.43
N PHE A 50 15.36 -0.28 -5.39
CA PHE A 50 16.42 -1.30 -5.33
C PHE A 50 17.73 -0.84 -6.01
N HIS A 51 17.68 0.19 -6.86
CA HIS A 51 18.80 0.61 -7.71
C HIS A 51 18.91 2.15 -7.82
N PRO A 52 19.82 2.80 -7.06
CA PRO A 52 20.53 2.25 -5.91
C PRO A 52 19.59 1.98 -4.72
N PRO A 53 19.86 1.00 -3.85
CA PRO A 53 18.94 0.62 -2.78
C PRO A 53 18.76 1.75 -1.77
N GLY A 54 17.50 2.08 -1.46
CA GLY A 54 17.15 3.08 -0.44
C GLY A 54 15.98 3.98 -0.79
N LEU A 55 15.70 4.93 0.10
CA LEU A 55 14.64 5.92 -0.06
C LEU A 55 15.02 6.99 -1.09
N LYS A 56 14.16 7.20 -2.09
CA LYS A 56 14.29 8.24 -3.12
C LYS A 56 13.12 9.20 -3.04
N ILE A 57 13.42 10.46 -3.36
CA ILE A 57 12.43 11.50 -3.64
C ILE A 57 12.60 11.90 -5.10
N GLU A 58 11.57 11.69 -5.90
CA GLU A 58 11.61 12.03 -7.31
C GLU A 58 10.23 12.38 -7.86
N ALA A 59 10.22 13.14 -8.95
CA ALA A 59 8.99 13.41 -9.69
C ALA A 59 8.73 12.28 -10.67
N ILE A 60 7.56 11.66 -10.57
CA ILE A 60 7.22 10.56 -11.48
C ILE A 60 6.22 11.04 -12.53
N LYS A 61 6.57 10.80 -13.78
CA LYS A 61 5.80 11.26 -14.95
C LYS A 61 4.84 10.21 -15.49
N HIS A 62 5.10 8.92 -15.22
CA HIS A 62 4.39 7.83 -15.88
C HIS A 62 4.25 6.58 -15.01
N GLY A 63 3.09 5.94 -15.12
CA GLY A 63 2.87 4.58 -14.64
C GLY A 63 1.65 3.96 -15.30
N LYS A 64 1.69 2.64 -15.48
CA LYS A 64 0.51 1.83 -15.77
C LYS A 64 0.03 1.22 -14.46
N ASP A 65 -1.27 0.95 -14.38
CA ASP A 65 -1.87 0.22 -13.27
C ASP A 65 -1.61 0.96 -11.93
N TRP A 66 -1.79 2.28 -11.97
CA TRP A 66 -1.60 3.18 -10.85
C TRP A 66 -2.94 3.60 -10.25
N HIS A 67 -3.00 3.57 -8.93
CA HIS A 67 -4.14 3.98 -8.13
C HIS A 67 -3.67 5.03 -7.14
N LEU A 68 -4.34 6.17 -7.14
CA LEU A 68 -4.15 7.21 -6.13
C LEU A 68 -5.21 7.00 -5.05
N VAL A 69 -4.77 6.81 -3.81
CA VAL A 69 -5.65 6.70 -2.65
C VAL A 69 -5.48 7.97 -1.83
N ARG A 70 -6.58 8.70 -1.64
CA ARG A 70 -6.64 9.93 -0.88
C ARG A 70 -7.51 9.76 0.35
N TYR A 71 -7.01 10.24 1.48
CA TYR A 71 -7.77 10.41 2.71
C TYR A 71 -8.00 11.90 2.98
N PRO A 72 -9.03 12.28 3.76
CA PRO A 72 -9.33 13.66 4.13
C PRO A 72 -8.40 14.16 5.25
N PHE A 73 -7.09 13.99 5.09
CA PHE A 73 -6.11 14.57 6.01
C PHE A 73 -6.14 16.09 5.93
N ASP A 74 -6.05 16.76 7.08
CA ASP A 74 -5.87 18.21 7.14
C ASP A 74 -4.43 18.60 6.76
N ASP A 75 -4.23 19.88 6.46
CA ASP A 75 -2.94 20.39 5.94
C ASP A 75 -1.76 20.14 6.89
N LYS A 76 -2.01 20.10 8.20
CA LYS A 76 -0.96 19.85 9.20
C LYS A 76 -0.48 18.40 9.11
N VAL A 77 -1.39 17.43 9.06
CA VAL A 77 -1.06 16.02 8.87
C VAL A 77 -0.35 15.81 7.53
N ARG A 78 -0.87 16.42 6.46
CA ARG A 78 -0.28 16.31 5.11
C ARG A 78 1.15 16.84 5.06
N GLN A 79 1.39 18.01 5.65
CA GLN A 79 2.72 18.60 5.71
C GLN A 79 3.66 17.72 6.55
N LYS A 80 3.19 17.21 7.69
CA LYS A 80 3.99 16.32 8.54
C LYS A 80 4.42 15.03 7.83
N ILE A 81 3.52 14.40 7.07
CA ILE A 81 3.86 13.24 6.24
C ILE A 81 5.00 13.58 5.28
N ALA A 82 4.93 14.73 4.61
CA ALA A 82 5.98 15.19 3.70
C ALA A 82 7.30 15.46 4.44
N ASP A 83 7.26 16.16 5.57
CA ASP A 83 8.45 16.49 6.37
C ASP A 83 9.16 15.23 6.89
N MET A 84 8.40 14.24 7.36
CA MET A 84 8.94 12.96 7.82
C MET A 84 9.61 12.19 6.68
N ALA A 85 9.02 12.21 5.48
CA ALA A 85 9.60 11.57 4.31
C ALA A 85 10.88 12.27 3.85
N VAL A 86 10.92 13.61 3.87
CA VAL A 86 12.11 14.41 3.56
C VAL A 86 13.22 14.13 4.58
N ALA A 87 12.93 14.20 5.88
CA ALA A 87 13.89 13.90 6.93
C ALA A 87 14.46 12.48 6.81
N ALA A 88 13.61 11.50 6.48
CA ALA A 88 14.05 10.13 6.25
C ALA A 88 14.95 9.97 5.02
N HIS A 89 14.67 10.74 3.96
CA HIS A 89 15.49 10.74 2.76
C HIS A 89 16.87 11.35 3.02
N GLU A 90 16.92 12.49 3.72
CA GLU A 90 18.15 13.18 4.10
C GLU A 90 19.04 12.34 5.03
N ALA A 91 18.44 11.57 5.94
CA ALA A 91 19.17 10.68 6.83
C ALA A 91 19.95 9.59 6.08
N GLN A 92 19.47 9.15 4.91
CA GLN A 92 20.04 8.07 4.11
C GLN A 92 20.30 6.78 4.92
N LYS A 93 19.43 6.49 5.89
CA LYS A 93 19.52 5.29 6.76
C LYS A 93 18.51 4.20 6.44
N LEU A 94 17.66 4.39 5.43
CA LEU A 94 16.67 3.39 5.03
C LEU A 94 17.16 2.65 3.78
N THR A 95 17.10 1.32 3.81
CA THR A 95 17.47 0.45 2.68
C THR A 95 16.40 -0.61 2.42
N ILE A 96 16.49 -1.28 1.29
CA ILE A 96 15.61 -2.37 0.91
C ILE A 96 16.40 -3.39 0.09
N SER A 97 16.14 -4.68 0.33
CA SER A 97 16.75 -5.78 -0.41
C SER A 97 15.69 -6.78 -0.89
N PRO A 98 15.90 -7.46 -2.04
CA PRO A 98 14.96 -8.48 -2.52
C PRO A 98 14.72 -9.59 -1.48
N ALA A 99 15.80 -10.06 -0.83
CA ALA A 99 15.71 -11.09 0.21
C ALA A 99 14.91 -10.63 1.43
N PHE A 100 15.06 -9.38 1.86
CA PHE A 100 14.20 -8.82 2.91
C PHE A 100 12.73 -8.79 2.50
N LEU A 101 12.46 -8.31 1.29
CA LEU A 101 11.10 -8.13 0.81
C LEU A 101 10.39 -9.49 0.62
N GLU A 102 11.10 -10.50 0.13
CA GLU A 102 10.61 -11.88 0.06
C GLU A 102 10.28 -12.46 1.45
N ARG A 103 11.16 -12.25 2.45
CA ARG A 103 10.88 -12.67 3.84
C ARG A 103 9.62 -12.00 4.39
N GLN A 104 9.44 -10.71 4.15
CA GLN A 104 8.24 -9.97 4.57
C GLN A 104 7.00 -10.50 3.86
N TYR A 105 7.11 -10.77 2.56
CA TYR A 105 6.00 -11.32 1.76
C TYR A 105 5.55 -12.66 2.31
N ASN A 106 6.48 -13.61 2.51
CA ASN A 106 6.17 -14.94 3.03
C ASN A 106 5.55 -14.89 4.43
N LYS A 107 6.02 -13.98 5.30
CA LYS A 107 5.39 -13.74 6.62
C LYS A 107 3.96 -13.23 6.49
N SER A 108 3.68 -12.41 5.47
CA SER A 108 2.34 -11.86 5.25
C SER A 108 1.34 -12.91 4.73
N LEU A 109 1.79 -13.97 4.03
CA LEU A 109 0.92 -14.94 3.34
C LEU A 109 -0.19 -15.53 4.22
N SER A 110 0.11 -15.89 5.47
CA SER A 110 -0.87 -16.41 6.45
C SER A 110 -1.96 -15.40 6.81
N SER A 111 -1.73 -14.12 6.51
CA SER A 111 -2.65 -13.01 6.72
C SER A 111 -3.28 -12.47 5.45
N ARG A 112 -2.91 -12.98 4.27
CA ARG A 112 -3.46 -12.57 2.97
C ARG A 112 -4.74 -13.33 2.57
N ASP A 113 -5.21 -14.28 3.37
CA ASP A 113 -6.47 -14.99 3.10
C ASP A 113 -7.64 -13.98 3.12
N PRO A 114 -8.28 -13.71 1.97
CA PRO A 114 -9.33 -12.70 1.89
C PRO A 114 -10.67 -13.36 2.24
N PHE A 115 -11.46 -12.71 3.10
CA PHE A 115 -12.88 -12.99 3.40
C PHE A 115 -13.25 -13.95 4.55
N SER A 116 -12.54 -13.92 5.68
CA SER A 116 -13.09 -14.45 6.94
C SER A 116 -13.46 -13.33 7.91
N ARG A 117 -14.49 -13.57 8.75
CA ARG A 117 -14.92 -12.72 9.89
C ARG A 117 -13.77 -12.31 10.83
N CYS A 118 -12.60 -12.93 10.68
CA CYS A 118 -11.34 -12.56 11.32
C CYS A 118 -10.82 -11.15 10.93
N LYS A 119 -11.35 -10.49 9.88
CA LYS A 119 -11.00 -9.10 9.50
C LYS A 119 -11.28 -8.11 10.64
N GLN A 120 -12.38 -8.28 11.39
CA GLN A 120 -12.68 -7.48 12.58
C GLN A 120 -11.70 -7.76 13.75
N ASN A 121 -11.25 -9.01 13.89
CA ASN A 121 -10.37 -9.43 14.99
C ASN A 121 -8.89 -9.02 14.79
N LYS A 122 -8.40 -8.99 13.53
CA LYS A 122 -7.02 -8.51 13.25
C LYS A 122 -6.90 -6.99 13.36
N MET A 123 -7.98 -6.25 13.07
CA MET A 123 -8.06 -4.81 13.32
C MET A 123 -8.14 -4.50 14.82
N ALA A 124 -8.78 -5.37 15.63
CA ALA A 124 -8.84 -5.21 17.08
C ALA A 124 -7.48 -5.38 17.81
N ALA A 125 -6.49 -6.01 17.17
CA ALA A 125 -5.12 -6.15 17.70
C ALA A 125 -4.11 -5.18 17.04
N PHE A 126 -4.59 -4.23 16.24
CA PHE A 126 -3.78 -3.24 15.55
C PHE A 126 -2.98 -2.41 16.56
N LYS A 127 -1.66 -2.35 16.35
CA LYS A 127 -0.79 -1.36 16.98
C LYS A 127 -0.20 -0.50 15.87
N ALA A 128 -0.51 0.79 15.92
CA ALA A 128 0.12 1.77 15.05
C ALA A 128 1.64 1.70 15.21
N GLN A 129 2.35 1.81 14.09
CA GLN A 129 3.82 1.76 14.11
C GLN A 129 4.37 3.16 14.30
N ILE A 130 5.29 3.30 15.27
CA ILE A 130 6.08 4.51 15.44
C ILE A 130 7.23 4.45 14.45
N PHE A 131 7.25 5.40 13.52
CA PHE A 131 8.29 5.57 12.52
C PHE A 131 9.31 6.59 13.01
N ASN A 132 10.57 6.18 13.06
CA ASN A 132 11.67 7.11 13.27
C ASN A 132 12.25 7.49 11.89
N PRO A 133 12.11 8.75 11.43
CA PRO A 133 12.65 9.19 10.15
C PRO A 133 14.19 9.14 10.14
N THR A 134 14.83 9.31 11.28
CA THR A 134 16.29 9.31 11.44
C THR A 134 16.72 8.15 12.34
N PRO A 135 16.61 6.89 11.88
CA PRO A 135 17.00 5.76 12.70
C PRO A 135 18.52 5.81 12.97
N PRO A 136 18.98 5.36 14.16
CA PRO A 136 20.38 5.46 14.56
C PRO A 136 21.31 4.58 13.70
N ALA A 137 20.76 3.56 13.03
CA ALA A 137 21.48 2.63 12.18
C ALA A 137 20.74 2.42 10.85
N ILE A 138 21.45 1.85 9.86
CA ILE A 138 20.84 1.43 8.60
C ILE A 138 19.73 0.42 8.92
N THR A 139 18.53 0.69 8.43
CA THR A 139 17.32 -0.08 8.72
C THR A 139 16.69 -0.55 7.40
N GLU A 140 16.41 -1.86 7.29
CA GLU A 140 15.65 -2.41 6.17
C GLU A 140 14.16 -2.10 6.34
N ILE A 141 13.52 -1.57 5.31
CA ILE A 141 12.08 -1.28 5.31
C ILE A 141 11.50 -1.49 3.90
N SER A 142 10.28 -2.05 3.83
CA SER A 142 9.60 -2.22 2.54
C SER A 142 8.93 -0.91 2.11
N CYS A 143 8.64 -0.75 0.82
CA CYS A 143 7.90 0.42 0.33
C CYS A 143 6.51 0.56 0.97
N HIS A 144 5.84 -0.57 1.21
CA HIS A 144 4.55 -0.66 1.89
C HIS A 144 4.62 -0.22 3.36
N GLU A 145 5.59 -0.79 4.08
CA GLU A 145 5.81 -0.50 5.49
C GLU A 145 6.17 0.97 5.70
N PHE A 146 7.04 1.51 4.84
CA PHE A 146 7.43 2.92 4.86
C PHE A 146 6.23 3.87 4.75
N VAL A 147 5.37 3.67 3.73
CA VAL A 147 4.21 4.54 3.51
C VAL A 147 3.27 4.51 4.71
N LEU A 148 2.96 3.32 5.22
CA LEU A 148 2.03 3.18 6.34
C LEU A 148 2.60 3.71 7.65
N ALA A 149 3.87 3.41 7.96
CA ALA A 149 4.50 3.83 9.19
C ALA A 149 4.59 5.37 9.28
N ILE A 150 4.89 6.05 8.17
CA ILE A 150 4.87 7.52 8.13
C ILE A 150 3.46 8.07 8.38
N ILE A 151 2.45 7.53 7.70
CA ILE A 151 1.07 8.01 7.85
C ILE A 151 0.57 7.77 9.29
N HIS A 152 0.80 6.58 9.84
CA HIS A 152 0.45 6.26 11.23
C HIS A 152 1.11 7.23 12.19
N SER A 153 2.41 7.48 12.04
CA SER A 153 3.16 8.36 12.94
C SER A 153 2.71 9.81 12.87
N ALA A 154 2.44 10.32 11.66
CA ALA A 154 1.92 11.67 11.49
C ALA A 154 0.53 11.84 12.11
N LEU A 155 -0.35 10.84 11.98
CA LEU A 155 -1.68 10.87 12.60
C LEU A 155 -1.59 10.79 14.13
N MET A 156 -0.72 9.92 14.66
CA MET A 156 -0.49 9.80 16.09
C MET A 156 0.05 11.09 16.71
N GLU A 157 0.96 11.80 16.06
CA GLU A 157 1.53 13.05 16.57
C GLU A 157 0.48 14.16 16.75
N TYR A 158 -0.60 14.12 15.97
CA TYR A 158 -1.71 15.07 16.05
C TYR A 158 -2.97 14.50 16.72
N ASP A 159 -2.86 13.36 17.41
CA ASP A 159 -3.98 12.66 18.06
C ASP A 159 -5.17 12.41 17.11
N LYS A 160 -4.88 12.14 15.83
CA LYS A 160 -5.89 11.87 14.80
C LYS A 160 -6.14 10.36 14.68
N PRO A 161 -7.39 9.93 14.45
CA PRO A 161 -7.68 8.52 14.23
C PRO A 161 -7.04 8.05 12.92
N ILE A 162 -6.51 6.82 12.94
CA ILE A 162 -6.02 6.16 11.73
C ILE A 162 -7.23 5.63 10.94
N PRO A 163 -7.37 5.96 9.64
CA PRO A 163 -8.45 5.44 8.80
C PRO A 163 -8.57 3.92 8.85
N GLU A 164 -9.79 3.40 8.75
CA GLU A 164 -10.09 1.98 8.95
C GLU A 164 -9.31 1.09 7.97
N SER A 165 -9.23 1.51 6.70
CA SER A 165 -8.44 0.85 5.66
C SER A 165 -6.92 0.92 5.86
N LEU A 166 -6.43 1.64 6.87
CA LEU A 166 -5.02 1.71 7.23
C LEU A 166 -4.73 1.04 8.59
N GLN A 167 -5.75 0.51 9.28
CA GLN A 167 -5.62 -0.14 10.60
C GLN A 167 -5.14 -1.59 10.48
N PHE A 168 -3.95 -1.78 9.95
CA PHE A 168 -3.24 -3.07 10.01
C PHE A 168 -1.74 -2.85 10.19
N PRO A 169 -1.04 -3.86 10.74
CA PRO A 169 0.42 -3.82 10.83
C PRO A 169 1.02 -3.50 9.45
N PRO A 170 1.91 -2.49 9.34
CA PRO A 170 2.47 -2.07 8.05
C PRO A 170 3.14 -3.18 7.23
N VAL A 171 3.75 -4.16 7.89
CA VAL A 171 4.30 -5.40 7.28
C VAL A 171 3.27 -6.27 6.54
N LEU A 172 1.97 -6.10 6.82
CA LEU A 172 0.87 -6.79 6.17
C LEU A 172 0.19 -5.96 5.07
N GLY A 173 0.49 -4.66 5.01
CA GLY A 173 -0.15 -3.68 4.14
C GLY A 173 0.36 -3.63 2.72
N TRP A 174 0.36 -4.76 2.01
CA TRP A 174 0.82 -4.80 0.62
C TRP A 174 -0.08 -4.00 -0.32
N SER A 175 0.45 -3.54 -1.46
CA SER A 175 -0.26 -2.57 -2.32
C SER A 175 -1.64 -3.04 -2.78
N ASP A 176 -1.81 -4.32 -3.08
CA ASP A 176 -3.11 -4.92 -3.42
C ASP A 176 -4.08 -4.93 -2.23
N ILE A 177 -3.59 -5.25 -1.02
CA ILE A 177 -4.37 -5.21 0.22
C ILE A 177 -4.74 -3.77 0.58
N LEU A 178 -3.81 -2.83 0.43
CA LEU A 178 -4.04 -1.40 0.64
C LEU A 178 -5.11 -0.87 -0.30
N LEU A 179 -5.03 -1.23 -1.58
CA LEU A 179 -6.01 -0.84 -2.59
C LEU A 179 -7.39 -1.42 -2.26
N GLU A 180 -7.47 -2.73 -2.01
CA GLU A 180 -8.73 -3.38 -1.66
C GLU A 180 -9.32 -2.77 -0.37
N ALA A 181 -8.51 -2.57 0.67
CA ALA A 181 -8.97 -1.95 1.91
C ALA A 181 -9.51 -0.53 1.66
N ALA A 182 -8.82 0.28 0.86
CA ALA A 182 -9.26 1.63 0.52
C ALA A 182 -10.57 1.64 -0.28
N LEU A 183 -10.80 0.67 -1.19
CA LEU A 183 -12.05 0.55 -1.93
C LEU A 183 -13.28 0.29 -1.02
N HIS A 184 -13.08 -0.25 0.18
CA HIS A 184 -14.12 -0.51 1.16
C HIS A 184 -14.19 0.53 2.31
N ASP A 185 -13.30 1.52 2.36
CA ASP A 185 -13.33 2.58 3.37
C ASP A 185 -14.06 3.82 2.85
N LYS A 186 -15.14 4.20 3.54
CA LYS A 186 -15.96 5.36 3.22
C LYS A 186 -15.22 6.70 3.25
N ASN A 187 -14.07 6.76 3.93
CA ASN A 187 -13.24 7.96 4.05
C ASN A 187 -12.12 7.99 3.01
N ALA A 188 -11.94 6.93 2.22
CA ALA A 188 -10.93 6.88 1.18
C ALA A 188 -11.55 7.24 -0.17
N GLU A 189 -10.89 8.13 -0.92
CA GLU A 189 -11.14 8.38 -2.33
C GLU A 189 -10.11 7.59 -3.15
N VAL A 190 -10.54 6.64 -3.96
CA VAL A 190 -9.68 5.86 -4.86
C VAL A 190 -9.83 6.35 -6.29
N ILE A 191 -8.77 6.92 -6.85
CA ILE A 191 -8.72 7.43 -8.22
C ILE A 191 -7.86 6.50 -9.06
N HIS A 192 -8.48 5.84 -10.03
CA HIS A 192 -7.77 5.06 -11.04
C HIS A 192 -7.10 6.00 -12.04
N LEU A 193 -5.77 6.00 -12.09
CA LEU A 193 -5.06 6.86 -13.02
C LEU A 193 -5.00 6.17 -14.40
N PRO A 194 -5.60 6.76 -15.45
CA PRO A 194 -5.52 6.20 -16.77
C PRO A 194 -4.06 6.15 -17.22
N ARG A 195 -3.73 5.25 -18.15
CA ARG A 195 -2.43 5.23 -18.82
C ARG A 195 -2.23 6.59 -19.50
N ILE A 196 -1.40 7.44 -18.91
CA ILE A 196 -1.13 8.78 -19.44
C ILE A 196 -0.36 8.59 -20.76
N GLY A 197 -1.07 8.80 -21.89
CA GLY A 197 -0.59 8.51 -23.26
C GLY A 197 -1.68 8.08 -24.25
N SER A 198 -2.91 7.82 -23.81
CA SER A 198 -4.09 7.75 -24.68
C SER A 198 -5.10 8.81 -24.25
N SER A 199 -5.65 9.54 -25.22
CA SER A 199 -6.68 10.57 -25.06
C SER A 199 -7.74 10.20 -24.02
N LEU A 200 -8.10 11.19 -23.19
CA LEU A 200 -9.22 11.16 -22.26
C LEU A 200 -10.46 10.49 -22.88
N HIS A 201 -10.75 9.28 -22.41
CA HIS A 201 -12.12 8.79 -22.34
C HIS A 201 -12.36 8.42 -20.87
N MET A 202 -13.11 9.28 -20.18
CA MET A 202 -13.75 8.88 -18.93
C MET A 202 -14.79 7.81 -19.29
N ALA A 203 -14.40 6.56 -19.15
CA ALA A 203 -15.34 5.46 -19.11
C ALA A 203 -15.54 5.10 -17.63
N SER A 204 -16.65 5.59 -17.09
CA SER A 204 -17.32 4.92 -15.99
C SER A 204 -17.53 3.47 -16.40
N ASN A 205 -16.94 2.51 -15.69
CA ASN A 205 -17.57 1.22 -15.52
C ASN A 205 -16.97 0.48 -14.32
N GLN A 206 -17.88 0.17 -13.41
CA GLN A 206 -17.75 -0.82 -12.36
C GLN A 206 -17.30 -2.14 -12.99
N HIS A 207 -16.15 -2.66 -12.59
CA HIS A 207 -15.87 -4.08 -12.74
C HIS A 207 -15.71 -4.66 -11.34
N GLY A 208 -16.65 -5.52 -10.98
CA GLY A 208 -16.64 -6.26 -9.73
C GLY A 208 -15.35 -7.07 -9.61
N PHE A 209 -14.70 -6.92 -8.46
CA PHE A 209 -13.54 -7.71 -8.09
C PHE A 209 -13.99 -9.14 -7.72
N PHE A 210 -13.34 -10.12 -8.35
CA PHE A 210 -13.43 -11.58 -8.15
C PHE A 210 -14.74 -12.27 -8.56
N SER A 211 -14.75 -12.87 -9.76
CA SER A 211 -15.47 -14.14 -9.96
C SER A 211 -14.57 -15.27 -9.50
N ARG A 212 -14.96 -15.93 -8.41
CA ARG A 212 -14.38 -17.17 -7.91
C ARG A 212 -14.45 -18.19 -9.03
N GLU A 213 -13.31 -18.59 -9.60
CA GLU A 213 -13.28 -19.83 -10.37
C GLU A 213 -13.68 -20.95 -9.41
N GLN A 214 -14.92 -21.43 -9.60
CA GLN A 214 -15.36 -22.68 -9.03
C GLN A 214 -14.51 -23.77 -9.65
N GLU A 215 -13.63 -24.36 -8.85
CA GLU A 215 -13.17 -25.72 -9.11
C GLU A 215 -14.40 -26.63 -9.24
N GLY A 216 -14.51 -27.28 -10.38
CA GLY A 216 -15.37 -28.43 -10.59
C GLY A 216 -14.80 -29.26 -11.73
N LYS A 217 -14.68 -30.59 -11.68
CA LYS A 217 -15.04 -31.68 -10.75
C LYS A 217 -14.05 -32.82 -11.12
N ALA A 218 -13.82 -33.92 -10.38
CA ALA A 218 -14.67 -34.70 -9.50
C ALA A 218 -13.80 -35.67 -8.67
N SER A 219 -14.18 -35.97 -7.43
CA SER A 219 -14.30 -37.34 -6.96
C SER A 219 -15.17 -37.40 -5.69
N THR A 220 -15.92 -38.48 -5.58
CA THR A 220 -17.13 -38.75 -4.79
C THR A 220 -16.91 -38.98 -3.28
N ARG A 221 -17.72 -38.27 -2.44
CA ARG A 221 -18.48 -38.63 -1.19
C ARG A 221 -17.89 -39.61 -0.12
N PRO A 222 -18.44 -39.69 1.13
CA PRO A 222 -19.41 -38.82 1.84
C PRO A 222 -19.02 -38.45 3.30
N ASP A 223 -19.78 -37.51 3.87
CA ASP A 223 -20.16 -37.32 5.29
C ASP A 223 -19.15 -37.55 6.44
N SER A 224 -18.79 -36.46 7.13
CA SER A 224 -18.74 -36.44 8.60
C SER A 224 -18.77 -35.01 9.14
N ALA A 225 -19.64 -34.77 10.12
CA ALA A 225 -19.94 -33.51 10.78
C ALA A 225 -18.73 -32.81 11.44
N CYS A 226 -18.76 -31.47 11.49
CA CYS A 226 -17.90 -30.66 12.36
C CYS A 226 -18.25 -30.91 13.84
N PRO A 227 -17.26 -31.15 14.73
CA PRO A 227 -17.44 -30.92 16.16
C PRO A 227 -17.22 -29.43 16.48
N ILE A 228 -18.10 -28.90 17.31
CA ILE A 228 -17.98 -27.58 17.95
C ILE A 228 -17.10 -27.75 19.19
N LEU A 229 -16.02 -26.97 19.28
CA LEU A 229 -15.38 -26.55 20.54
C LEU A 229 -15.01 -25.07 20.44
#